data_AF-A0A5D2BIB8-F1
#
_entry.id   AF-A0A5D2BIB8-F1
#
_cell.length_a   1.000
_cell.length_b   1.000
_cell.length_c   1.000
_cell.angle_alpha   90.00
_cell.angle_beta   90.00
_cell.angle_gamma   90.00
#
_symmetry.space_group_name_H-M   'P 1'
#
loop_
_entity.id
_entity.type
_entity.pdbx_description
1 polymer ?
#
loop_
_entity_poly.entity_id
_entity_poly.type
_entity_poly.pdbx_seq_one_letter_code
_entity_poly.pdbx_strand_id
1 'polypeptide(L)'
;MAISQIISLFLLHLILPLASISLSQSSHQLMCEVGTGNGGSIGGISWLPASLSKLLIKGGTVVNAHRQERGDVYVEDGIIVAVKPNIKVGDEVMVLDATGMPGGIDPHTHLDAEFMGTVAVDDFFSGQAAALAGGTTMHIDFVHPVNGSLMSGFEAYEKKASKSCMDYGFHMVIRHWDESVSKEMEIMVKENGDIHGRRQGSITRDEEV
;
A
#
# COMPACT_ATOMS: atom_id res chain seq x y z
N MET A 1 23.16 -39.78 -50.19
CA MET A 1 24.04 -39.66 -49.00
C MET A 1 23.73 -38.41 -48.17
N ALA A 2 22.45 -38.00 -48.03
CA ALA A 2 22.05 -36.80 -47.27
C ALA A 2 20.80 -36.99 -46.39
N ILE A 3 20.19 -38.18 -46.38
CA ILE A 3 18.99 -38.48 -45.56
C ILE A 3 19.38 -39.23 -44.27
N SER A 4 20.54 -39.89 -44.25
CA SER A 4 21.02 -40.67 -43.09
C SER A 4 21.57 -39.83 -41.95
N GLN A 5 21.94 -38.56 -42.16
CA GLN A 5 22.49 -37.70 -41.09
C GLN A 5 21.42 -36.91 -40.33
N ILE A 6 20.22 -36.72 -40.91
CA ILE A 6 19.13 -35.98 -40.27
C ILE A 6 18.41 -36.85 -39.23
N ILE A 7 18.33 -38.16 -39.46
CA ILE A 7 17.69 -39.11 -38.53
C ILE A 7 18.59 -39.35 -37.30
N SER A 8 19.91 -39.24 -37.44
CA SER A 8 20.86 -39.44 -36.33
C SER A 8 20.90 -38.27 -35.34
N LEU A 9 20.54 -37.04 -35.75
CA LEU A 9 20.41 -35.90 -34.82
C LEU A 9 19.09 -35.91 -34.05
N PHE A 10 18.03 -36.48 -34.63
CA PHE A 10 16.71 -36.54 -34.00
C PHE A 10 16.58 -37.65 -32.95
N LEU A 11 17.34 -38.74 -33.06
CA LEU A 11 17.31 -39.83 -32.08
C LEU A 11 18.20 -39.62 -30.84
N LEU A 12 19.11 -38.64 -30.84
CA LEU A 12 20.01 -38.41 -29.69
C LEU A 12 19.37 -37.56 -28.56
N HIS A 13 18.16 -37.04 -28.76
CA HIS A 13 17.45 -36.21 -27.77
C HIS A 13 16.37 -36.97 -26.99
N LEU A 14 16.21 -38.29 -27.21
CA LEU A 14 15.07 -39.03 -26.64
C LEU A 14 15.43 -40.15 -25.65
N ILE A 15 16.69 -40.27 -25.21
CA ILE A 15 17.10 -41.39 -24.34
C ILE A 15 18.07 -40.93 -23.24
N LEU A 16 17.52 -40.84 -22.01
CA LEU A 16 18.12 -40.90 -20.65
C LEU A 16 18.69 -39.62 -19.98
N PRO A 17 18.67 -39.52 -18.63
CA PRO A 17 17.56 -39.74 -17.69
C PRO A 17 17.53 -38.69 -16.54
N LEU A 18 16.50 -38.81 -15.70
CA LEU A 18 16.36 -38.28 -14.33
C LEU A 18 17.66 -37.84 -13.61
N ALA A 19 17.73 -36.55 -13.25
CA ALA A 19 18.46 -36.09 -12.08
C ALA A 19 17.64 -34.97 -11.41
N SER A 20 17.28 -35.22 -10.16
CA SER A 20 16.40 -34.42 -9.31
C SER A 20 16.81 -32.95 -9.21
N ILE A 21 15.85 -32.05 -9.38
CA ILE A 21 15.86 -30.74 -8.72
C ILE A 21 14.49 -30.56 -8.06
N SER A 22 14.48 -30.76 -6.75
CA SER A 22 13.43 -30.23 -5.88
C SER A 22 13.59 -28.71 -5.86
N LEU A 23 12.72 -27.98 -6.56
CA LEU A 23 12.58 -26.54 -6.41
C LEU A 23 11.08 -26.19 -6.36
N SER A 24 10.62 -26.03 -5.12
CA SER A 24 9.68 -25.00 -4.66
C SER A 24 8.64 -24.53 -5.69
N GLN A 25 7.49 -25.21 -5.75
CA GLN A 25 6.23 -24.58 -6.15
C GLN A 25 5.85 -23.55 -5.08
N SER A 26 6.32 -22.31 -5.25
CA SER A 26 5.83 -21.14 -4.51
C SER A 26 6.30 -19.91 -5.25
N SER A 27 5.39 -19.22 -5.95
CA SER A 27 5.42 -17.76 -6.23
C SER A 27 4.41 -17.36 -7.33
N HIS A 28 4.00 -18.27 -8.22
CA HIS A 28 3.20 -17.89 -9.40
C HIS A 28 1.67 -17.99 -9.27
N GLN A 29 1.14 -18.36 -8.10
CA GLN A 29 -0.32 -18.45 -7.87
C GLN A 29 -0.88 -17.38 -6.91
N LEU A 30 -0.04 -16.48 -6.38
CA LEU A 30 -0.48 -15.49 -5.38
C LEU A 30 -1.04 -14.19 -5.98
N MET A 31 -1.08 -14.09 -7.32
CA MET A 31 -1.48 -12.88 -8.03
C MET A 31 -2.49 -13.23 -9.12
N CYS A 32 -3.68 -13.71 -8.76
CA CYS A 32 -4.89 -13.70 -9.61
C CYS A 32 -6.08 -14.33 -8.84
N GLU A 33 -6.76 -13.56 -7.99
CA GLU A 33 -8.24 -13.60 -7.82
C GLU A 33 -8.69 -12.62 -6.74
N VAL A 34 -9.29 -11.50 -7.13
CA VAL A 34 -10.32 -10.83 -6.33
C VAL A 34 -11.44 -10.44 -7.28
N GLY A 35 -12.47 -11.30 -7.33
CA GLY A 35 -13.63 -11.15 -8.17
C GLY A 35 -14.59 -10.07 -7.67
N THR A 36 -15.16 -9.33 -8.61
CA THR A 36 -16.35 -8.49 -8.44
C THR A 36 -17.58 -9.37 -8.16
N GLY A 37 -18.26 -9.19 -7.02
CA GLY A 37 -19.46 -9.98 -6.70
C GLY A 37 -20.29 -9.40 -5.57
N ASN A 38 -21.53 -9.07 -5.90
CA ASN A 38 -22.56 -8.46 -5.06
C ASN A 38 -23.10 -9.46 -4.01
N GLY A 39 -23.34 -9.00 -2.78
CA GLY A 39 -24.30 -9.58 -1.83
C GLY A 39 -24.16 -11.07 -1.48
N GLY A 40 -23.15 -11.42 -0.69
CA GLY A 40 -23.04 -12.72 -0.02
C GLY A 40 -21.77 -12.74 0.80
N SER A 41 -21.85 -13.14 2.08
CA SER A 41 -20.76 -13.12 3.07
C SER A 41 -19.39 -13.39 2.45
N ILE A 42 -18.61 -12.31 2.25
CA ILE A 42 -17.25 -12.42 1.74
C ILE A 42 -16.42 -13.06 2.86
N GLY A 43 -15.87 -14.24 2.58
CA GLY A 43 -14.86 -14.88 3.41
C GLY A 43 -13.67 -13.94 3.50
N GLY A 44 -13.65 -13.14 4.56
CA GLY A 44 -12.54 -12.28 4.90
C GLY A 44 -11.29 -13.14 5.10
N ILE A 45 -10.18 -12.62 4.60
CA ILE A 45 -8.78 -12.95 4.90
C ILE A 45 -8.65 -13.78 6.21
N SER A 46 -8.81 -15.09 6.11
CA SER A 46 -9.02 -15.97 7.28
C SER A 46 -7.72 -16.37 7.99
N TRP A 47 -6.59 -15.76 7.60
CA TRP A 47 -5.26 -16.11 8.10
C TRP A 47 -4.71 -15.12 9.11
N LEU A 48 -5.36 -13.96 9.29
CA LEU A 48 -4.98 -13.02 10.34
C LEU A 48 -5.74 -13.41 11.62
N PRO A 49 -5.06 -13.88 12.69
CA PRO A 49 -5.73 -14.15 13.94
C PRO A 49 -6.41 -12.88 14.45
N ALA A 50 -7.60 -13.04 15.02
CA ALA A 50 -8.54 -11.98 15.41
C ALA A 50 -8.06 -11.03 16.54
N SER A 51 -6.76 -10.97 16.80
CA SER A 51 -6.16 -10.11 17.80
C SER A 51 -4.73 -9.77 17.41
N LEU A 52 -4.51 -8.56 16.90
CA LEU A 52 -3.18 -7.92 16.84
C LEU A 52 -2.72 -7.47 18.25
N SER A 53 -3.08 -8.22 19.30
CA SER A 53 -2.73 -7.87 20.67
C SER A 53 -1.24 -8.01 20.94
N LYS A 54 -0.47 -8.74 20.12
CA LYS A 54 0.98 -8.90 20.29
C LYS A 54 1.70 -8.95 18.95
N LEU A 55 2.55 -7.96 18.70
CA LEU A 55 3.30 -7.77 17.46
C LEU A 55 4.78 -7.49 17.77
N LEU A 56 5.68 -8.19 17.08
CA LEU A 56 7.11 -7.89 17.07
C LEU A 56 7.56 -7.44 15.68
N ILE A 57 8.04 -6.21 15.57
CA ILE A 57 8.72 -5.68 14.39
C ILE A 57 10.23 -5.90 14.60
N LYS A 58 10.86 -6.76 13.79
CA LYS A 58 12.20 -7.31 14.05
C LYS A 58 13.22 -6.83 13.03
N GLY A 59 14.43 -6.49 13.48
CA GLY A 59 15.59 -6.28 12.59
C GLY A 59 15.66 -4.92 11.90
N GLY A 60 14.79 -3.97 12.26
CA GLY A 60 14.74 -2.64 11.67
C GLY A 60 15.69 -1.63 12.29
N THR A 61 15.67 -0.42 11.71
CA THR A 61 16.31 0.76 12.29
C THR A 61 15.23 1.64 12.89
N VAL A 62 15.27 1.78 14.22
CA VAL A 62 14.37 2.65 14.97
C VAL A 62 14.92 4.06 14.89
N VAL A 63 14.13 4.98 14.34
CA VAL A 63 14.50 6.38 14.18
C VAL A 63 13.66 7.20 15.14
N ASN A 64 14.32 7.85 16.11
CA ASN A 64 13.74 8.83 17.00
C ASN A 64 14.28 10.23 16.65
N ALA A 65 13.66 11.29 17.15
CA ALA A 65 14.04 12.68 16.84
C ALA A 65 15.53 13.02 17.08
N HIS A 66 16.23 12.26 17.91
CA HIS A 66 17.60 12.53 18.33
C HIS A 66 18.63 11.52 17.80
N ARG A 67 18.21 10.33 17.36
CA ARG A 67 19.13 9.27 16.89
C ARG A 67 18.41 8.18 16.09
N GLN A 68 19.20 7.40 15.37
CA GLN A 68 18.77 6.13 14.78
C GLN A 68 19.59 4.97 15.33
N GLU A 69 18.95 3.84 15.59
CA GLU A 69 19.60 2.64 16.09
C GLU A 69 18.94 1.35 15.58
N ARG A 70 19.73 0.28 15.41
CA ARG A 70 19.18 -1.04 15.05
C ARG A 70 18.46 -1.63 16.26
N GLY A 71 17.21 -2.04 16.07
CA GLY A 71 16.39 -2.56 17.16
C GLY A 71 15.13 -3.26 16.68
N ASP A 72 14.57 -4.07 17.57
CA ASP A 72 13.23 -4.64 17.43
C ASP A 72 12.24 -3.78 18.23
N VAL A 73 11.00 -3.66 17.75
CA VAL A 73 9.90 -2.94 18.41
C VAL A 73 8.81 -3.96 18.75
N TYR A 74 8.50 -4.10 20.04
CA TYR A 74 7.44 -5.00 20.52
C TYR A 74 6.23 -4.18 20.95
N VAL A 75 5.06 -4.56 20.47
CA VAL A 75 3.77 -3.90 20.65
C VAL A 75 2.80 -4.87 21.29
N GLU A 76 2.13 -4.44 22.36
CA GLU A 76 1.01 -5.15 22.97
C GLU A 76 -0.22 -4.26 23.02
N ASP A 77 -1.38 -4.77 22.59
CA ASP A 77 -2.67 -4.06 22.58
C ASP A 77 -2.60 -2.65 21.97
N GLY A 78 -1.81 -2.49 20.92
CA GLY A 78 -1.58 -1.23 20.23
C GLY A 78 -0.54 -0.29 20.87
N ILE A 79 0.10 -0.69 21.97
CA ILE A 79 1.08 0.11 22.71
C ILE A 79 2.49 -0.46 22.55
N ILE A 80 3.48 0.38 22.26
CA ILE A 80 4.89 -0.01 22.24
C ILE A 80 5.35 -0.31 23.67
N VAL A 81 5.60 -1.58 23.98
CA VAL A 81 6.02 -2.03 25.31
C VAL A 81 7.53 -2.21 25.42
N ALA A 82 8.25 -2.39 24.30
CA ALA A 82 9.71 -2.47 24.31
C ALA A 82 10.34 -2.07 22.97
N VAL A 83 11.51 -1.42 23.05
CA VAL A 83 12.39 -1.13 21.92
C VAL A 83 13.80 -1.55 22.31
N LYS A 84 14.31 -2.64 21.71
CA LYS A 84 15.68 -3.16 21.98
C LYS A 84 16.10 -4.17 20.92
N PRO A 85 17.39 -4.42 20.71
CA PRO A 85 17.83 -5.45 19.77
C PRO A 85 17.50 -6.87 20.28
N ASN A 86 17.25 -7.79 19.35
CA ASN A 86 17.14 -9.23 19.58
C ASN A 86 16.06 -9.65 20.58
N ILE A 87 14.86 -9.03 20.52
CA ILE A 87 13.72 -9.47 21.32
C ILE A 87 13.35 -10.90 20.95
N LYS A 88 13.14 -11.72 21.97
CA LYS A 88 12.65 -13.10 21.87
C LYS A 88 11.18 -13.11 22.29
N VAL A 89 10.35 -13.79 21.51
CA VAL A 89 8.91 -13.88 21.70
C VAL A 89 8.47 -15.34 21.54
N GLY A 90 7.31 -15.69 22.12
CA GLY A 90 6.67 -16.99 21.93
C GLY A 90 5.93 -17.09 20.60
N ASP A 91 5.42 -18.28 20.28
CA ASP A 91 4.74 -18.59 19.02
C ASP A 91 3.41 -17.82 18.85
N GLU A 92 2.86 -17.28 19.93
CA GLU A 92 1.63 -16.48 19.94
C GLU A 92 1.82 -15.04 19.44
N VAL A 93 3.06 -14.61 19.19
CA VAL A 93 3.38 -13.25 18.76
C VAL A 93 3.60 -13.21 17.26
N MET A 94 2.89 -12.32 16.58
CA MET A 94 3.11 -12.05 15.16
C MET A 94 4.47 -11.38 14.97
N VAL A 95 5.34 -11.93 14.13
CA VAL A 95 6.66 -11.35 13.83
C VAL A 95 6.65 -10.77 12.41
N LEU A 96 6.94 -9.47 12.32
CA LEU A 96 7.18 -8.75 11.07
C LEU A 96 8.67 -8.46 10.94
N ASP A 97 9.26 -8.83 9.81
CA ASP A 97 10.66 -8.47 9.50
C ASP A 97 10.71 -7.04 8.95
N ALA A 98 11.49 -6.20 9.61
CA ALA A 98 11.71 -4.80 9.28
C ALA A 98 13.16 -4.52 8.89
N THR A 99 13.91 -5.51 8.42
CA THR A 99 15.22 -5.28 7.79
C THR A 99 15.17 -4.34 6.58
N GLY A 100 13.98 -3.95 6.12
CA GLY A 100 13.75 -2.89 5.12
C GLY A 100 13.76 -1.45 5.66
N MET A 101 13.46 -0.51 4.77
CA MET A 101 13.33 0.93 5.07
C MET A 101 11.86 1.27 5.41
N PRO A 102 11.58 2.41 6.07
CA PRO A 102 10.23 2.97 6.09
C PRO A 102 9.66 3.02 4.68
N GLY A 103 8.36 2.78 4.54
CA GLY A 103 7.74 2.82 3.23
C GLY A 103 7.84 4.21 2.61
N GLY A 104 8.01 4.25 1.30
CA GLY A 104 8.12 5.49 0.54
C GLY A 104 6.85 6.34 0.66
N ILE A 105 7.01 7.66 0.60
CA ILE A 105 5.91 8.60 0.40
C ILE A 105 6.08 9.17 -1.00
N ASP A 106 5.10 8.94 -1.87
CA ASP A 106 5.07 9.54 -3.20
C ASP A 106 4.20 10.81 -3.18
N PRO A 107 4.80 12.02 -3.18
CA PRO A 107 4.04 13.26 -3.07
C PRO A 107 3.38 13.69 -4.39
N HIS A 108 3.47 12.88 -5.46
CA HIS A 108 2.97 13.30 -6.77
C HIS A 108 2.34 12.16 -7.57
N THR A 109 1.07 11.89 -7.28
CA THR A 109 0.26 10.93 -8.05
C THR A 109 -0.95 11.58 -8.71
N HIS A 110 -1.51 10.87 -9.71
CA HIS A 110 -2.72 11.25 -10.44
C HIS A 110 -3.58 10.00 -10.70
N LEU A 111 -4.12 9.41 -9.63
CA LEU A 111 -4.93 8.18 -9.71
C LEU A 111 -6.38 8.50 -10.07
N ASP A 112 -6.97 7.72 -10.98
CA ASP A 112 -8.33 7.93 -11.50
C ASP A 112 -8.55 9.39 -11.99
N ALA A 113 -7.46 10.04 -12.44
CA ALA A 113 -7.46 11.44 -12.85
C ALA A 113 -8.00 11.58 -14.27
N GLU A 114 -8.89 12.56 -14.47
CA GLU A 114 -9.43 12.91 -15.78
C GLU A 114 -8.53 13.95 -16.45
N PHE A 115 -7.97 13.60 -17.61
CA PHE A 115 -7.10 14.49 -18.37
C PHE A 115 -7.38 14.37 -19.87
N MET A 116 -7.61 15.51 -20.53
CA MET A 116 -7.86 15.61 -21.98
C MET A 116 -8.95 14.66 -22.51
N GLY A 117 -10.02 14.43 -21.73
CA GLY A 117 -11.16 13.61 -22.14
C GLY A 117 -10.97 12.10 -21.97
N THR A 118 -9.87 11.67 -21.35
CA THR A 118 -9.66 10.28 -20.90
C THR A 118 -9.42 10.25 -19.39
N VAL A 119 -9.42 9.04 -18.83
CA VAL A 119 -9.10 8.78 -17.42
C VAL A 119 -7.80 7.99 -17.33
N ALA A 120 -7.02 8.23 -16.29
CA ALA A 120 -5.89 7.37 -15.93
C ALA A 120 -6.36 5.91 -15.78
N VAL A 121 -5.52 4.96 -16.21
CA VAL A 121 -5.87 3.53 -16.16
C VAL A 121 -5.83 3.01 -14.72
N ASP A 122 -4.88 3.49 -13.92
CA ASP A 122 -4.80 3.15 -12.51
C ASP A 122 -5.80 3.98 -11.70
N ASP A 123 -6.69 3.28 -11.01
CA ASP A 123 -7.55 3.85 -9.98
C ASP A 123 -6.85 3.82 -8.60
N PHE A 124 -7.53 4.31 -7.57
CA PHE A 124 -6.97 4.34 -6.22
C PHE A 124 -6.59 2.96 -5.67
N PHE A 125 -7.28 1.88 -6.06
CA PHE A 125 -6.89 0.55 -5.59
C PHE A 125 -5.69 0.01 -6.37
N SER A 126 -5.78 0.00 -7.69
CA SER A 126 -4.76 -0.57 -8.58
C SER A 126 -3.44 0.20 -8.49
N GLY A 127 -3.47 1.53 -8.51
CA GLY A 127 -2.27 2.36 -8.35
C GLY A 127 -1.61 2.20 -6.98
N GLN A 128 -2.40 2.14 -5.90
CA GLN A 128 -1.85 1.91 -4.56
C GLN A 128 -1.33 0.49 -4.35
N ALA A 129 -1.96 -0.52 -4.97
CA ALA A 129 -1.44 -1.89 -4.94
C ALA A 129 -0.07 -1.97 -5.63
N ALA A 130 0.10 -1.27 -6.76
CA ALA A 130 1.39 -1.15 -7.42
C ALA A 130 2.42 -0.40 -6.55
N ALA A 131 2.02 0.70 -5.91
CA ALA A 131 2.87 1.46 -4.98
C ALA A 131 3.36 0.60 -3.80
N LEU A 132 2.46 -0.14 -3.15
CA LEU A 132 2.77 -1.06 -2.06
C LEU A 132 3.73 -2.18 -2.49
N ALA A 133 3.52 -2.75 -3.69
CA ALA A 133 4.43 -3.75 -4.26
C ALA A 133 5.84 -3.18 -4.51
N GLY A 134 5.94 -1.87 -4.79
CA GLY A 134 7.18 -1.12 -4.94
C GLY A 134 7.80 -0.61 -3.63
N GLY A 135 7.13 -0.80 -2.48
CA GLY A 135 7.59 -0.32 -1.18
C GLY A 135 7.19 1.12 -0.83
N THR A 136 6.30 1.75 -1.59
CA THR A 136 5.64 3.02 -1.24
C THR A 136 4.42 2.71 -0.38
N THR A 137 4.29 3.39 0.76
CA THR A 137 3.21 3.15 1.74
C THR A 137 2.32 4.36 1.98
N MET A 138 2.56 5.48 1.30
CA MET A 138 1.66 6.62 1.27
C MET A 138 1.82 7.39 -0.05
N HIS A 139 0.74 7.99 -0.54
CA HIS A 139 0.84 8.97 -1.63
C HIS A 139 0.11 10.28 -1.33
N ILE A 140 0.39 11.31 -2.11
CA ILE A 140 -0.37 12.55 -2.13
C ILE A 140 -0.83 12.79 -3.57
N ASP A 141 -2.15 12.79 -3.78
CA ASP A 141 -2.75 12.93 -5.11
C ASP A 141 -3.20 14.38 -5.38
N PHE A 142 -3.36 14.74 -6.65
CA PHE A 142 -3.78 16.08 -7.05
C PHE A 142 -5.28 16.13 -7.36
N VAL A 143 -6.02 16.83 -6.51
CA VAL A 143 -7.46 17.06 -6.66
C VAL A 143 -7.70 18.18 -7.66
N HIS A 144 -8.45 17.86 -8.72
CA HIS A 144 -8.91 18.84 -9.68
C HIS A 144 -10.28 19.43 -9.31
N PRO A 145 -10.44 20.77 -9.33
CA PRO A 145 -11.72 21.42 -9.06
C PRO A 145 -12.79 21.04 -10.09
N VAL A 146 -14.01 20.80 -9.62
CA VAL A 146 -15.17 20.51 -10.47
C VAL A 146 -15.95 21.81 -10.68
N ASN A 147 -16.10 22.22 -11.94
CA ASN A 147 -16.79 23.47 -12.33
C ASN A 147 -16.28 24.72 -11.56
N GLY A 148 -15.01 24.73 -11.17
CA GLY A 148 -14.39 25.82 -10.42
C GLY A 148 -14.43 25.65 -8.89
N SER A 149 -15.32 24.82 -8.32
CA SER A 149 -15.36 24.59 -6.88
C SER A 149 -14.30 23.57 -6.45
N LEU A 150 -13.45 23.99 -5.51
CA LEU A 150 -12.43 23.20 -4.85
C LEU A 150 -13.08 22.14 -3.95
N MET A 151 -14.11 22.53 -3.17
CA MET A 151 -14.84 21.60 -2.30
C MET A 151 -15.53 20.48 -3.09
N SER A 152 -16.15 20.82 -4.22
CA SER A 152 -16.75 19.83 -5.11
C SER A 152 -15.70 18.87 -5.71
N GLY A 153 -14.51 19.39 -6.01
CA GLY A 153 -13.37 18.57 -6.43
C GLY A 153 -12.91 17.62 -5.32
N PHE A 154 -12.78 18.14 -4.10
CA PHE A 154 -12.42 17.37 -2.91
C PHE A 154 -13.39 16.22 -2.65
N GLU A 155 -14.69 16.49 -2.61
CA GLU A 155 -15.72 15.46 -2.45
C GLU A 155 -15.71 14.41 -3.56
N ALA A 156 -15.38 14.79 -4.79
CA ALA A 156 -15.27 13.85 -5.90
C ALA A 156 -14.06 12.92 -5.71
N TYR A 157 -12.93 13.45 -5.25
CA TYR A 157 -11.73 12.65 -4.98
C TYR A 157 -11.86 11.76 -3.75
N GLU A 158 -12.54 12.20 -2.69
CA GLU A 158 -12.91 11.35 -1.54
C GLU A 158 -13.70 10.11 -2.00
N LYS A 159 -14.64 10.29 -2.94
CA LYS A 159 -15.39 9.16 -3.52
C LYS A 159 -14.48 8.22 -4.31
N LYS A 160 -13.55 8.74 -5.11
CA LYS A 160 -12.56 7.92 -5.85
C LYS A 160 -11.66 7.14 -4.88
N ALA A 161 -11.21 7.81 -3.82
CA ALA A 161 -10.34 7.27 -2.80
C ALA A 161 -11.02 6.27 -1.84
N SER A 162 -12.35 6.10 -1.91
CA SER A 162 -13.05 5.03 -1.18
C SER A 162 -12.53 3.61 -1.49
N LYS A 163 -11.85 3.44 -2.62
CA LYS A 163 -11.20 2.19 -3.04
C LYS A 163 -9.77 2.00 -2.50
N SER A 164 -9.25 2.96 -1.72
CA SER A 164 -7.85 2.97 -1.28
C SER A 164 -7.45 1.74 -0.44
N CYS A 165 -6.31 1.16 -0.78
CA CYS A 165 -5.64 0.11 -0.02
C CYS A 165 -4.49 0.60 0.87
N MET A 166 -4.11 1.88 0.78
CA MET A 166 -2.96 2.53 1.41
C MET A 166 -3.30 3.95 1.89
N ASP A 167 -2.57 4.46 2.87
CA ASP A 167 -2.71 5.85 3.35
C ASP A 167 -2.48 6.86 2.20
N TYR A 168 -3.18 7.99 2.24
CA TYR A 168 -3.07 9.05 1.24
C TYR A 168 -3.39 10.44 1.80
N GLY A 169 -2.94 11.45 1.06
CA GLY A 169 -3.35 12.84 1.22
C GLY A 169 -3.69 13.48 -0.12
N PHE A 170 -4.05 14.76 -0.08
CA PHE A 170 -4.41 15.52 -1.28
C PHE A 170 -3.71 16.87 -1.36
N HIS A 171 -3.24 17.19 -2.57
CA HIS A 171 -2.98 18.55 -3.02
C HIS A 171 -4.21 19.09 -3.73
N MET A 172 -4.61 20.34 -3.44
CA MET A 172 -5.69 21.00 -4.19
C MET A 172 -5.13 21.84 -5.34
N VAL A 173 -5.54 21.55 -6.56
CA VAL A 173 -5.10 22.31 -7.75
C VAL A 173 -5.89 23.61 -7.88
N ILE A 174 -5.21 24.75 -7.81
CA ILE A 174 -5.80 26.07 -8.04
C ILE A 174 -5.63 26.47 -9.51
N ARG A 175 -6.72 26.43 -10.29
CA ARG A 175 -6.70 26.74 -11.74
C ARG A 175 -7.09 28.17 -12.09
N HIS A 176 -7.73 28.87 -11.16
CA HIS A 176 -8.14 30.27 -11.29
C HIS A 176 -8.21 30.91 -9.91
N TRP A 177 -8.43 32.22 -9.85
CA TRP A 177 -8.46 32.97 -8.60
C TRP A 177 -9.66 33.91 -8.55
N ASP A 178 -10.42 33.81 -7.48
CA ASP A 178 -11.45 34.77 -7.07
C ASP A 178 -11.70 34.68 -5.55
N GLU A 179 -12.62 35.50 -5.05
CA GLU A 179 -12.98 35.55 -3.63
C GLU A 179 -13.59 34.23 -3.11
N SER A 180 -14.22 33.44 -3.99
CA SER A 180 -14.79 32.14 -3.60
C SER A 180 -13.69 31.10 -3.40
N VAL A 181 -12.71 31.06 -4.31
CA VAL A 181 -11.50 30.23 -4.20
C VAL A 181 -10.76 30.53 -2.91
N SER A 182 -10.57 31.82 -2.57
CA SER A 182 -9.91 32.22 -1.31
C SER A 182 -10.63 31.69 -0.07
N LYS A 183 -11.97 31.74 -0.05
CA LYS A 183 -12.78 31.23 1.07
C LYS A 183 -12.75 29.71 1.16
N GLU A 184 -12.88 29.03 0.03
CA GLU A 184 -12.79 27.56 -0.01
C GLU A 184 -11.41 27.06 0.42
N MET A 185 -10.32 27.78 0.10
CA MET A 185 -8.98 27.49 0.63
C MET A 185 -8.89 27.62 2.14
N GLU A 186 -9.49 28.66 2.72
CA GLU A 186 -9.55 28.82 4.18
C GLU A 186 -10.28 27.66 4.85
N ILE A 187 -11.44 27.27 4.29
CA ILE A 187 -12.22 26.12 4.77
C ILE A 187 -11.39 24.84 4.68
N MET A 188 -10.77 24.56 3.53
CA MET A 188 -9.97 23.35 3.36
C MET A 188 -8.82 23.26 4.34
N VAL A 189 -8.12 24.35 4.65
CA VAL A 189 -7.03 24.31 5.62
C VAL A 189 -7.56 24.05 7.03
N LYS A 190 -8.66 24.70 7.42
CA LYS A 190 -9.21 24.63 8.79
C LYS A 190 -9.96 23.33 9.08
N GLU A 191 -10.77 22.88 8.13
CA GLU A 191 -11.71 21.78 8.31
C GLU A 191 -11.21 20.49 7.65
N ASN A 192 -10.43 20.61 6.57
CA ASN A 192 -9.97 19.47 5.77
C ASN A 192 -8.43 19.29 5.80
N GLY A 193 -7.67 20.11 6.54
CA GLY A 193 -6.21 20.03 6.58
C GLY A 193 -5.68 18.86 7.42
N ASP A 194 -6.47 18.39 8.38
CA ASP A 194 -6.12 17.29 9.27
C ASP A 194 -6.72 15.93 8.88
N ILE A 195 -7.58 15.90 7.85
CA ILE A 195 -8.13 14.66 7.29
C ILE A 195 -7.10 14.02 6.36
N HIS A 196 -6.02 13.55 6.96
CA HIS A 196 -5.33 12.38 6.44
C HIS A 196 -6.41 11.31 6.25
N GLY A 197 -6.47 10.68 5.08
CA GLY A 197 -7.42 9.60 4.76
C GLY A 197 -7.23 8.41 5.69
N ARG A 198 -7.65 8.54 6.94
CA ARG A 198 -7.52 7.55 8.00
C ARG A 198 -8.63 6.52 7.79
N ARG A 199 -8.27 5.26 7.53
CA ARG A 199 -9.18 4.16 7.86
C ARG A 199 -9.53 4.29 9.35
N GLN A 200 -10.81 4.14 9.68
CA GLN A 200 -11.32 4.17 11.06
C GLN A 200 -10.41 3.39 12.01
N GLY A 201 -9.87 4.08 13.02
CA GLY A 201 -9.16 3.48 14.15
C GLY A 201 -7.83 4.13 14.50
N SER A 202 -7.82 5.28 15.17
CA SER A 202 -7.02 5.55 16.39
C SER A 202 -6.88 7.05 16.72
N ILE A 203 -7.12 7.29 18.03
CA ILE A 203 -6.63 8.31 18.97
C ILE A 203 -6.77 9.78 18.58
N THR A 204 -7.61 10.44 19.38
CA THR A 204 -7.93 11.86 19.43
C THR A 204 -6.70 12.73 19.67
N ARG A 205 -6.77 13.97 19.14
CA ARG A 205 -5.99 15.10 19.62
C ARG A 205 -6.14 15.16 21.14
N ASP A 206 -5.04 15.03 21.87
CA ASP A 206 -4.99 15.57 23.22
C ASP A 206 -5.02 17.09 23.08
N GLU A 207 -6.11 17.68 23.58
CA GLU A 207 -6.20 19.09 23.88
C GLU A 207 -5.17 19.46 24.96
N GLU A 208 -4.63 20.68 24.86
CA GLU A 208 -3.89 21.42 25.90
C GLU A 208 -2.52 20.88 26.39
N VAL A 209 -1.45 21.55 25.95
CA VAL A 209 -0.49 22.26 26.83
C VAL A 209 -0.12 23.60 26.19
#